data_AF-B5LRC4-F1
#
_entry.id   AF-B5LRC4-F1
#
_cell.length_a   1.000
_cell.length_b   1.000
_cell.length_c   1.000
_cell.angle_alpha   90.00
_cell.angle_beta   90.00
_cell.angle_gamma   90.00
#
_symmetry.space_group_name_H-M   'P 1'
#
loop_
_entity.id
_entity.type
_entity.pdbx_description
1 polymer ?
#
loop_
_entity_poly.entity_id
_entity_poly.type
_entity_poly.pdbx_seq_one_letter_code
_entity_poly.pdbx_strand_id
1 'polypeptide(L)' 'VERALVVHELEDDLGKGGHELSLSTGNAGGRLPA' A
#
# COMPACT_ATOMS: atom_id res chain seq x y z
N VAL A 1 22.34 3.59 -0.66
CA VAL A 1 20.92 3.67 -0.25
C VAL A 1 20.23 2.44 -0.82
N GLU A 2 19.61 1.61 0.01
CA GLU A 2 18.79 0.49 -0.46
C GLU A 2 17.31 0.91 -0.44
N ARG A 3 16.65 0.73 -1.58
CA ARG A 3 15.21 0.92 -1.76
C ARG A 3 14.66 -0.32 -2.45
N ALA A 4 13.44 -0.69 -2.13
CA ALA A 4 12.72 -1.76 -2.79
C ALA A 4 11.54 -1.20 -3.59
N LEU A 5 11.28 -1.79 -4.75
CA LEU A 5 9.98 -1.69 -5.43
C LEU A 5 9.10 -2.81 -4.88
N VAL A 6 7.82 -2.50 -4.58
CA VAL A 6 6.88 -3.45 -3.98
C VAL A 6 5.59 -3.43 -4.81
N VAL A 7 5.10 -4.61 -5.17
CA VAL A 7 3.76 -4.78 -5.75
C VAL A 7 2.81 -5.24 -4.65
N HIS A 8 1.67 -4.59 -4.57
CA HIS A 8 0.64 -4.85 -3.57
C HIS A 8 -0.51 -5.68 -4.16
N GLU A 9 -1.18 -6.47 -3.32
CA GLU A 9 -2.22 -7.40 -3.77
C GLU A 9 -3.58 -6.73 -4.02
N LEU A 10 -3.84 -5.57 -3.38
CA LEU A 10 -5.06 -4.77 -3.54
C LEU A 10 -4.75 -3.40 -4.15
N GLU A 11 -5.79 -2.73 -4.63
CA GLU A 11 -5.71 -1.36 -5.12
C GLU A 11 -5.48 -0.38 -3.97
N ASP A 12 -4.63 0.62 -4.21
CA ASP A 12 -4.37 1.71 -3.27
C ASP A 12 -5.55 2.70 -3.30
N ASP A 13 -6.10 3.00 -2.13
CA ASP A 13 -7.23 3.92 -1.98
C ASP A 13 -6.84 5.41 -2.05
N LEU A 14 -5.54 5.70 -2.17
CA LEU A 14 -4.93 7.01 -2.32
C LEU A 14 -5.26 7.96 -1.16
N GLY A 15 -5.42 7.43 0.05
CA GLY A 15 -5.73 8.23 1.24
C GLY A 15 -7.21 8.61 1.36
N LYS A 16 -8.09 7.98 0.57
CA LYS A 16 -9.52 8.35 0.49
C LYS A 16 -10.46 7.34 1.15
N GLY A 17 -9.92 6.30 1.81
CA GLY A 17 -10.71 5.23 2.41
C GLY A 17 -11.37 5.60 3.75
N GLY A 18 -11.01 6.73 4.38
CA GLY A 18 -11.60 7.17 5.65
C GLY A 18 -11.22 6.31 6.86
N HIS A 19 -10.25 5.41 6.71
CA HIS A 19 -9.71 4.56 7.76
C HIS A 19 -8.26 4.96 8.10
N GLU A 20 -7.81 4.69 9.33
CA GLU A 20 -6.50 5.12 9.85
C GLU A 20 -5.32 4.78 8.92
N LEU A 21 -5.35 3.57 8.35
CA LEU A 21 -4.28 3.05 7.49
C LEU A 21 -4.28 3.60 6.05
N SER A 22 -5.31 4.36 5.66
CA SER A 22 -5.45 4.93 4.31
C SER A 22 -4.33 5.94 4.03
N LEU A 23 -4.02 6.82 4.99
CA LEU A 23 -2.98 7.84 4.84
C LEU A 23 -1.54 7.30 4.97
N SER A 24 -1.37 6.06 5.43
CA SER A 24 -0.04 5.45 5.62
C SER A 24 0.30 4.40 4.57
N THR A 25 -0.66 3.57 4.17
CA THR A 25 -0.45 2.38 3.33
C THR A 25 -1.41 2.30 2.15
N GLY A 26 -2.30 3.27 1.99
CA GLY A 26 -3.34 3.23 0.95
C GLY A 26 -4.31 2.07 1.08
N ASN A 27 -4.30 1.35 2.22
CA ASN A 27 -4.99 0.08 2.39
C ASN A 27 -4.70 -0.95 1.27
N ALA A 28 -3.52 -0.90 0.65
CA ALA A 28 -3.17 -1.73 -0.52
C ALA A 28 -2.94 -3.23 -0.21
N GLY A 29 -3.12 -3.66 1.04
CA GLY A 29 -2.97 -5.06 1.44
C GLY A 29 -1.52 -5.56 1.46
N GLY A 30 -1.37 -6.87 1.39
CA GLY A 30 -0.10 -7.59 1.44
C GLY A 30 0.85 -7.27 0.28
N ARG A 31 2.13 -7.61 0.47
CA ARG A 31 3.17 -7.47 -0.54
C ARG A 31 3.30 -8.78 -1.32
N LEU A 32 3.16 -8.70 -2.63
CA LEU A 32 3.40 -9.84 -3.50
C LEU A 32 4.91 -10.15 -3.58
N PRO A 33 5.28 -11.43 -3.81
CA PRO A 33 6.65 -11.77 -4.13
C PRO A 33 7.08 -11.02 -5.39
N ALA A 34 8.29 -10.46 -5.36
CA ALA A 34 8.91 -9.82 -6.52
C ALA A 34 9.31 -10.85 -7.58
#